data_AF-A0A1G2TX21-F1
#
_entry.id   AF-A0A1G2TX21-F1
#
_cell.length_a   1.000
_cell.length_b   1.000
_cell.length_c   1.000
_cell.angle_alpha   90.00
_cell.angle_beta   90.00
_cell.angle_gamma   90.00
#
_symmetry.space_group_name_H-M   'P 1'
#
loop_
_entity.id
_entity.type
_entity.pdbx_description
1 polymer ?
#
loop_
_entity_poly.entity_id
_entity_poly.type
_entity_poly.pdbx_seq_one_letter_code
_entity_poly.pdbx_strand_id
1 'polypeptide(L)'
;MDNNNPKFIPVIIILFGVAVGIFIYIWNSSKNPKAVVEEPKQEFERKAEQFGAEILPQGLPTDLPIEEGAVVISNEIVKVTTPDGKQEEQVVRAYLSAKTVEENLKIYKDYVLAKGWQVSGEINVSKDLMIFLSYDPKNPTQPIKFEFVKNSVTKDVTVRIVLIKNIR
;
A
#
# COMPACT_ATOMS: atom_id res chain seq x y z
N MET A 1 -20.46 70.17 4.49
CA MET A 1 -21.07 69.91 3.16
C MET A 1 -21.55 68.48 3.17
N ASP A 2 -22.81 68.31 3.53
CA ASP A 2 -23.49 67.02 3.62
C ASP A 2 -23.86 66.55 2.21
N ASN A 3 -23.11 65.58 1.68
CA ASN A 3 -23.40 64.94 0.40
C ASN A 3 -24.36 63.75 0.58
N ASN A 4 -25.55 64.00 1.14
CA ASN A 4 -26.63 63.02 1.14
C ASN A 4 -27.45 63.18 -0.15
N ASN A 5 -26.95 62.58 -1.24
CA ASN A 5 -27.68 62.50 -2.50
C ASN A 5 -28.63 61.28 -2.45
N PRO A 6 -29.96 61.45 -2.35
CA PRO A 6 -30.91 60.36 -2.12
C PRO A 6 -31.02 59.35 -3.28
N LYS A 7 -30.31 59.59 -4.39
CA LYS A 7 -30.28 58.72 -5.58
C LYS A 7 -29.39 57.47 -5.43
N PHE A 8 -28.53 57.40 -4.40
CA PHE A 8 -27.66 56.23 -4.17
C PHE A 8 -28.29 55.16 -3.26
N ILE A 9 -29.27 55.53 -2.44
CA ILE A 9 -29.99 54.62 -1.52
C ILE A 9 -30.67 53.44 -2.26
N PRO A 10 -31.41 53.64 -3.37
CA PRO A 10 -32.04 52.50 -4.06
C PRO A 10 -31.03 51.55 -4.73
N VAL A 11 -29.88 52.06 -5.18
CA VAL A 11 -28.83 51.24 -5.83
C VAL A 11 -28.15 50.31 -4.82
N ILE A 12 -27.90 50.81 -3.60
CA ILE A 12 -27.30 50.02 -2.52
C ILE A 12 -28.27 48.91 -2.07
N ILE A 13 -29.58 49.19 -1.99
CA ILE A 13 -30.60 48.19 -1.61
C ILE A 13 -30.68 47.06 -2.65
N ILE A 14 -30.61 47.38 -3.94
CA ILE A 14 -30.62 46.38 -5.02
C ILE A 14 -29.36 45.52 -4.97
N LEU A 15 -28.18 46.13 -4.81
CA LEU A 15 -26.91 45.39 -4.71
C LEU A 15 -26.89 44.47 -3.49
N PHE A 16 -27.41 44.91 -2.35
CA PHE A 16 -27.49 44.09 -1.14
C PHE A 16 -28.49 42.94 -1.31
N GLY A 17 -29.63 43.18 -1.96
CA GLY A 17 -30.61 42.14 -2.28
C GLY A 17 -30.04 41.05 -3.21
N VAL A 18 -29.28 41.43 -4.24
CA VAL A 18 -28.61 40.48 -5.14
C VAL A 18 -27.53 39.69 -4.39
N ALA A 19 -26.72 40.34 -3.56
CA ALA A 19 -25.68 39.67 -2.77
C ALA A 19 -26.28 38.65 -1.77
N VAL A 20 -27.38 39.02 -1.10
CA VAL A 20 -28.10 38.11 -0.18
C VAL A 20 -28.73 36.96 -0.94
N GLY A 21 -29.32 37.20 -2.12
CA GLY A 21 -29.87 36.15 -2.98
C GLY A 21 -28.81 35.13 -3.41
N ILE A 22 -27.63 35.59 -3.85
CA ILE A 22 -26.50 34.72 -4.21
C ILE A 22 -25.99 33.95 -2.99
N PHE A 23 -25.88 34.61 -1.83
CA PHE A 23 -25.43 33.97 -0.60
C PHE A 23 -26.38 32.86 -0.15
N ILE A 24 -27.70 33.09 -0.18
CA ILE A 24 -28.71 32.07 0.16
C ILE A 24 -28.66 30.91 -0.85
N TYR A 25 -28.49 31.20 -2.15
CA TYR A 25 -28.39 30.17 -3.18
C TYR A 25 -27.18 29.25 -2.99
N ILE A 26 -26.00 29.82 -2.69
CA ILE A 26 -24.78 29.05 -2.41
C ILE A 26 -24.94 28.26 -1.11
N TRP A 27 -25.50 28.87 -0.06
CA TRP A 27 -25.69 28.22 1.23
C TRP A 27 -26.66 27.03 1.14
N ASN A 28 -27.73 27.13 0.36
CA ASN A 28 -28.67 26.02 0.15
C ASN A 28 -28.09 24.92 -0.75
N SER A 29 -27.23 25.27 -1.71
CA SER A 29 -26.59 24.29 -2.60
C SER A 29 -25.53 23.44 -1.90
N SER A 30 -24.89 23.96 -0.84
CA SER A 30 -23.89 23.22 -0.05
C SER A 30 -24.49 22.19 0.94
N LYS A 31 -25.82 22.18 1.14
CA LYS A 31 -26.50 21.27 2.09
C LYS A 31 -27.00 19.97 1.48
N ASN A 32 -26.84 19.77 0.17
CA ASN A 32 -27.08 18.47 -0.45
C ASN A 32 -25.74 17.75 -0.57
N PRO A 33 -25.34 16.91 0.39
CA PRO A 33 -24.26 15.97 0.14
C PRO A 33 -24.66 15.16 -1.09
N LYS A 34 -23.94 15.33 -2.20
CA LYS A 34 -24.07 14.44 -3.34
C LYS A 34 -23.95 13.03 -2.76
N ALA A 35 -25.01 12.23 -2.90
CA ALA A 35 -24.94 10.81 -2.59
C ALA A 35 -23.70 10.29 -3.31
N VAL A 36 -22.70 9.84 -2.54
CA VAL A 36 -21.55 9.15 -3.10
C VAL A 36 -22.14 7.91 -3.73
N VAL A 37 -22.27 7.91 -5.06
CA VAL A 37 -22.59 6.70 -5.80
C VAL A 37 -21.43 5.75 -5.49
N GLU A 38 -21.68 4.75 -4.64
CA GLU A 38 -20.69 3.70 -4.40
C GLU A 38 -20.44 3.05 -5.76
N GLU A 39 -19.25 3.29 -6.33
CA GLU A 39 -18.82 2.56 -7.52
C GLU A 39 -18.88 1.06 -7.19
N PRO A 40 -19.41 0.21 -8.10
CA PRO A 40 -19.52 -1.21 -7.85
C PRO A 40 -18.14 -1.76 -7.46
N LYS A 41 -18.06 -2.37 -6.28
CA LYS A 41 -16.86 -3.01 -5.78
C LYS A 41 -16.42 -4.05 -6.80
N GLN A 42 -15.37 -3.75 -7.55
CA GLN A 42 -14.72 -4.70 -8.44
C GLN A 42 -14.23 -5.87 -7.60
N GLU A 43 -14.83 -7.05 -7.79
CA GLU A 43 -14.52 -8.25 -7.02
C GLU A 43 -13.32 -8.96 -7.65
N PHE A 44 -12.27 -9.16 -6.86
CA PHE A 44 -11.05 -9.87 -7.27
C PHE A 44 -11.20 -11.34 -6.93
N GLU A 45 -10.89 -12.24 -7.85
CA GLU A 45 -10.84 -13.67 -7.54
C GLU A 45 -9.48 -13.98 -6.88
N ARG A 46 -9.51 -14.56 -5.67
CA ARG A 46 -8.31 -14.95 -4.92
C ARG A 46 -8.33 -16.44 -4.61
N LYS A 47 -7.27 -17.17 -5.00
CA LYS A 47 -7.04 -18.57 -4.63
C LYS A 47 -5.70 -18.69 -3.92
N ALA A 48 -5.67 -19.37 -2.77
CA ALA A 48 -4.47 -19.59 -1.99
C ALA A 48 -4.20 -21.09 -1.81
N GLU A 49 -2.96 -21.50 -2.01
CA GLU A 49 -2.46 -22.85 -1.74
C GLU A 49 -1.41 -22.76 -0.62
N GLN A 50 -1.64 -23.48 0.47
CA GLN A 50 -0.78 -23.44 1.66
C GLN A 50 0.18 -24.63 1.68
N PHE A 51 1.39 -24.39 2.20
CA PHE A 51 2.46 -25.38 2.31
C PHE A 51 2.88 -25.55 3.76
N GLY A 52 3.36 -26.74 4.13
CA GLY A 52 4.00 -26.99 5.42
C GLY A 52 5.24 -26.12 5.61
N ALA A 53 5.64 -25.84 6.86
CA ALA A 53 6.74 -24.92 7.17
C ALA A 53 8.10 -25.37 6.59
N GLU A 54 8.28 -26.68 6.47
CA GLU A 54 9.44 -27.38 5.95
C GLU A 54 9.55 -27.34 4.43
N ILE A 55 8.44 -27.08 3.72
CA ILE A 55 8.40 -27.06 2.26
C ILE A 55 8.60 -25.62 1.79
N LEU A 56 9.66 -25.31 1.06
CA LEU A 56 9.79 -24.00 0.40
C LEU A 56 8.95 -23.98 -0.89
N PRO A 57 7.94 -23.10 -1.04
CA PRO A 57 7.16 -23.02 -2.27
C PRO A 57 8.04 -22.62 -3.45
N GLN A 58 7.77 -23.19 -4.62
CA GLN A 58 8.64 -23.05 -5.78
C GLN A 58 8.71 -21.59 -6.28
N GLY A 59 9.94 -21.07 -6.40
CA GLY A 59 10.24 -19.77 -6.99
C GLY A 59 11.02 -18.85 -6.07
N LEU A 60 10.87 -18.98 -4.75
CA LEU A 60 11.74 -18.28 -3.81
C LEU A 60 13.16 -18.89 -3.83
N PRO A 61 14.23 -18.09 -3.65
CA PRO A 61 15.58 -18.63 -3.52
C PRO A 61 15.68 -19.60 -2.36
N THR A 62 16.40 -20.71 -2.57
CA THR A 62 16.58 -21.74 -1.53
C THR A 62 17.55 -21.34 -0.44
N ASP A 63 18.39 -20.33 -0.69
CA ASP A 63 19.41 -19.84 0.22
C ASP A 63 19.06 -18.48 0.84
N LEU A 64 17.75 -18.21 1.01
CA LEU A 64 17.30 -17.06 1.78
C LEU A 64 17.90 -17.10 3.20
N PRO A 65 18.34 -15.96 3.76
CA PRO A 65 19.00 -15.88 5.06
C PRO A 65 17.97 -15.97 6.21
N ILE A 66 17.17 -17.03 6.22
CA ILE A 66 16.19 -17.32 7.26
C ILE A 66 16.92 -17.80 8.50
N GLU A 67 16.54 -17.29 9.66
CA GLU A 67 17.12 -17.68 10.94
C GLU A 67 16.88 -19.17 11.23
N GLU A 68 17.89 -19.83 11.78
CA GLU A 68 17.76 -21.22 12.23
C GLU A 68 16.71 -21.30 13.35
N GLY A 69 15.77 -22.25 13.21
CA GLY A 69 14.67 -22.40 14.17
C GLY A 69 13.58 -21.33 14.08
N ALA A 70 13.60 -20.45 13.07
CA ALA A 70 12.54 -19.45 12.88
C ALA A 70 11.15 -20.09 12.73
N VAL A 71 10.16 -19.50 13.40
CA VAL A 71 8.77 -19.96 13.33
C VAL A 71 8.13 -19.43 12.06
N VAL A 72 7.88 -20.30 11.08
CA VAL A 72 7.17 -19.96 9.85
C VAL A 72 5.69 -19.77 10.15
N ILE A 73 5.14 -18.60 9.82
CA ILE A 73 3.74 -18.22 10.10
C ILE A 73 2.88 -18.10 8.83
N SER A 74 3.51 -18.00 7.65
CA SER A 74 2.82 -18.01 6.37
C SER A 74 3.73 -18.63 5.33
N ASN A 75 3.17 -19.53 4.53
CA ASN A 75 3.89 -20.23 3.48
C ASN A 75 2.88 -20.66 2.41
N GLU A 76 2.74 -19.86 1.37
CA GLU A 76 1.62 -20.01 0.43
C GLU A 76 1.94 -19.48 -0.96
N ILE A 77 1.22 -19.99 -1.95
CA ILE A 77 1.11 -19.39 -3.29
C ILE A 77 -0.29 -18.80 -3.41
N VAL A 78 -0.37 -17.51 -3.70
CA VAL A 78 -1.63 -16.77 -3.86
C VAL A 78 -1.77 -16.34 -5.31
N LYS A 79 -2.84 -16.76 -5.97
CA LYS A 79 -3.23 -16.29 -7.30
C LYS A 79 -4.35 -15.27 -7.18
N VAL A 80 -4.13 -14.09 -7.75
CA VAL A 80 -5.09 -12.99 -7.80
C VAL A 80 -5.45 -12.75 -9.26
N THR A 81 -6.74 -12.75 -9.58
CA THR A 81 -7.25 -12.36 -10.90
C THR A 81 -8.02 -11.06 -10.76
N THR A 82 -7.62 -10.04 -11.52
CA THR A 82 -8.31 -8.76 -11.58
C THR A 82 -9.56 -8.86 -12.47
N PRO A 83 -10.53 -7.93 -12.34
CA PRO A 83 -11.72 -7.93 -13.19
C PRO A 83 -11.43 -7.74 -14.69
N ASP A 84 -10.30 -7.11 -15.03
CA ASP A 84 -9.81 -6.97 -16.42
C ASP A 84 -9.02 -8.21 -16.90
N GLY A 85 -9.04 -9.30 -16.14
CA GLY A 85 -8.48 -10.60 -16.51
C GLY A 85 -6.97 -10.74 -16.30
N LYS A 86 -6.29 -9.74 -15.72
CA LYS A 86 -4.87 -9.84 -15.38
C LYS A 86 -4.69 -10.79 -14.21
N GLN A 87 -3.66 -11.62 -14.29
CA GLN A 87 -3.34 -12.57 -13.24
C GLN A 87 -2.02 -12.21 -12.58
N GLU A 88 -1.97 -12.29 -11.26
CA GLU A 88 -0.76 -12.17 -10.46
C GLU A 88 -0.64 -13.40 -9.57
N GLU A 89 0.55 -14.00 -9.54
CA GLU A 89 0.89 -15.04 -8.58
C GLU A 89 1.92 -14.51 -7.60
N GLN A 90 1.61 -14.62 -6.31
CA GLN A 90 2.50 -14.26 -5.21
C GLN A 90 2.96 -15.52 -4.50
N VAL A 91 4.28 -15.74 -4.46
CA VAL A 91 4.88 -16.80 -3.63
C VAL A 91 5.34 -16.17 -2.33
N VAL A 92 4.71 -16.56 -1.22
CA VAL A 92 4.85 -15.91 0.09
C VAL A 92 5.53 -16.84 1.08
N ARG A 93 6.54 -16.32 1.77
CA ARG A 93 7.07 -16.91 3.00
C ARG A 93 7.20 -15.85 4.07
N ALA A 94 6.65 -16.10 5.25
CA ALA A 94 6.79 -15.23 6.41
C ALA A 94 7.14 -16.02 7.68
N TYR A 95 7.98 -15.43 8.53
CA TYR A 95 8.43 -16.04 9.77
C TYR A 95 8.66 -15.00 10.87
N LEU A 96 8.64 -15.47 12.12
CA LEU A 96 9.02 -14.68 13.29
C LEU A 96 10.53 -14.69 13.46
N SER A 97 11.11 -13.49 13.58
CA SER A 97 12.54 -13.24 13.71
C SER A 97 12.88 -12.85 15.13
N ALA A 98 14.04 -13.31 15.62
CA ALA A 98 14.61 -12.84 16.89
C ALA A 98 15.36 -11.50 16.73
N LYS A 99 15.58 -11.06 15.49
CA LYS A 99 16.28 -9.84 15.15
C LYS A 99 15.34 -8.65 15.06
N THR A 100 15.89 -7.45 15.18
CA THR A 100 15.16 -6.20 14.99
C THR A 100 14.81 -5.97 13.51
N VAL A 101 13.89 -5.02 13.26
CA VAL A 101 13.53 -4.59 11.90
C VAL A 101 14.75 -4.08 11.13
N GLU A 102 15.61 -3.28 11.77
CA GLU A 102 16.82 -2.72 11.16
C GLU A 102 17.88 -3.79 10.84
N GLU A 103 18.09 -4.76 11.74
CA GLU A 103 19.00 -5.87 11.49
C GLU A 103 18.54 -6.75 10.33
N ASN A 104 17.24 -7.08 10.28
CA ASN A 104 16.69 -7.83 9.16
C ASN A 104 16.81 -7.06 7.85
N LEU A 105 16.50 -5.75 7.84
CA LEU A 105 16.69 -4.91 6.66
C LEU A 105 18.13 -5.01 6.15
N LYS A 106 19.12 -4.87 7.05
CA LYS A 106 20.53 -4.96 6.68
C LYS A 106 20.89 -6.34 6.11
N ILE A 107 20.51 -7.42 6.79
CA ILE A 107 20.80 -8.80 6.36
C ILE A 107 20.26 -9.05 4.95
N TYR A 108 19.01 -8.68 4.69
CA TYR A 108 18.38 -8.95 3.40
C TYR A 108 18.90 -8.04 2.29
N LYS A 109 19.25 -6.78 2.59
CA LYS A 109 19.94 -5.92 1.60
C LYS A 109 21.31 -6.47 1.25
N ASP A 110 22.10 -6.89 2.24
CA ASP A 110 23.42 -7.48 2.01
C ASP A 110 23.30 -8.77 1.17
N TYR A 111 22.32 -9.62 1.48
CA TYR A 111 22.01 -10.82 0.69
C TYR A 111 21.69 -10.48 -0.77
N VAL A 112 20.79 -9.52 -1.02
CA VAL A 112 20.40 -9.08 -2.37
C VAL A 112 21.61 -8.54 -3.13
N LEU A 113 22.45 -7.72 -2.50
CA LEU A 113 23.66 -7.16 -3.12
C LEU A 113 24.70 -8.25 -3.41
N ALA A 114 24.90 -9.21 -2.49
CA ALA A 114 25.81 -10.33 -2.68
C ALA A 114 25.37 -11.26 -3.84
N LYS A 115 24.06 -11.34 -4.11
CA LYS A 115 23.49 -12.04 -5.27
C LYS A 115 23.65 -11.28 -6.59
N GLY A 116 24.13 -10.04 -6.56
CA GLY A 116 24.18 -9.15 -7.74
C GLY A 116 22.80 -8.65 -8.18
N TRP A 117 21.81 -8.71 -7.29
CA TRP A 117 20.47 -8.20 -7.55
C TRP A 117 20.39 -6.69 -7.31
N GLN A 118 19.35 -6.06 -7.85
CA GLN A 118 19.14 -4.61 -7.73
C GLN A 118 17.98 -4.31 -6.80
N VAL A 119 18.13 -3.27 -5.97
CA VAL A 119 17.05 -2.72 -5.14
C VAL A 119 16.33 -1.64 -5.96
N SER A 120 15.06 -1.85 -6.27
CA SER A 120 14.24 -0.94 -7.10
C SER A 120 13.51 0.13 -6.28
N GLY A 121 13.34 -0.07 -4.98
CA GLY A 121 12.64 0.86 -4.12
C GLY A 121 12.71 0.46 -2.66
N GLU A 122 12.69 1.45 -1.78
CA GLU A 122 12.74 1.29 -0.33
C GLU A 122 11.78 2.28 0.31
N ILE A 123 10.97 1.79 1.24
CA ILE A 123 9.99 2.57 1.98
C ILE A 123 10.26 2.34 3.46
N ASN A 124 10.70 3.39 4.15
CA ASN A 124 10.82 3.42 5.59
C ASN A 124 9.61 4.16 6.15
N VAL A 125 8.56 3.40 6.50
CA VAL A 125 7.32 3.97 7.04
C VAL A 125 7.52 4.39 8.49
N SER A 126 8.26 3.57 9.25
CA SER A 126 8.68 3.86 10.62
C SER A 126 9.81 2.94 11.04
N LYS A 127 10.38 3.16 12.24
CA LYS A 127 11.33 2.22 12.85
C LYS A 127 10.79 0.78 13.01
N ASP A 128 9.48 0.61 12.98
CA ASP A 128 8.79 -0.66 13.19
C ASP A 128 8.23 -1.24 11.87
N LEU A 129 8.38 -0.54 10.73
CA LEU A 129 7.93 -0.99 9.42
C LEU A 129 8.85 -0.52 8.31
N MET A 130 9.58 -1.46 7.71
CA MET A 130 10.46 -1.23 6.57
C MET A 130 10.12 -2.19 5.44
N ILE A 131 10.13 -1.68 4.21
CA ILE A 131 9.82 -2.46 3.00
C ILE A 131 10.86 -2.12 1.96
N PHE A 132 11.36 -3.10 1.23
CA PHE A 132 12.07 -2.84 -0.02
C PHE A 132 11.71 -3.86 -1.09
N LEU A 133 11.88 -3.44 -2.34
CA LEU A 133 11.72 -4.27 -3.53
C LEU A 133 13.09 -4.53 -4.13
N SER A 134 13.34 -5.76 -4.53
CA SER A 134 14.50 -6.11 -5.35
C SER A 134 14.10 -6.95 -6.55
N TYR A 135 14.99 -7.05 -7.52
CA TYR A 135 14.84 -7.93 -8.66
C TYR A 135 16.19 -8.49 -9.09
N ASP A 136 16.17 -9.70 -9.62
CA ASP A 136 17.30 -10.26 -10.35
C ASP A 136 17.35 -9.59 -11.74
N PRO A 137 18.47 -8.94 -12.13
CA PRO A 137 18.62 -8.39 -13.48
C PRO A 137 18.40 -9.41 -14.60
N LYS A 138 18.57 -10.72 -14.31
CA LYS A 138 18.28 -11.80 -15.25
C LYS A 138 16.78 -12.10 -15.37
N ASN A 139 15.99 -11.73 -14.36
CA ASN A 139 14.54 -11.96 -14.29
C ASN A 139 13.80 -10.70 -13.79
N PRO A 140 13.88 -9.55 -14.49
CA PRO A 140 13.40 -8.26 -13.99
C PRO A 140 11.88 -8.17 -13.81
N THR A 141 11.12 -9.09 -14.42
CA THR A 141 9.65 -9.15 -14.33
C THR A 141 9.13 -9.88 -13.09
N GLN A 142 10.02 -10.40 -12.25
CA GLN A 142 9.70 -11.16 -11.05
C GLN A 142 10.33 -10.52 -9.81
N PRO A 143 9.88 -9.33 -9.37
CA PRO A 143 10.46 -8.68 -8.21
C PRO A 143 10.14 -9.45 -6.93
N ILE A 144 11.04 -9.35 -5.96
CA ILE A 144 10.86 -9.86 -4.61
C ILE A 144 10.69 -8.68 -3.67
N LYS A 145 9.55 -8.66 -2.97
CA LYS A 145 9.29 -7.72 -1.89
C LYS A 145 9.75 -8.32 -0.57
N PHE A 146 10.53 -7.55 0.17
CA PHE A 146 10.93 -7.84 1.55
C PHE A 146 10.24 -6.83 2.46
N GLU A 147 9.56 -7.33 3.48
CA GLU A 147 8.76 -6.55 4.41
C GLU A 147 9.10 -6.98 5.84
N PHE A 148 9.45 -6.01 6.68
CA PHE A 148 9.91 -6.21 8.05
C PHE A 148 9.01 -5.40 8.97
N VAL A 149 8.29 -6.09 9.85
CA VAL A 149 7.26 -5.46 10.68
C VAL A 149 7.44 -5.87 12.14
N LYS A 150 7.51 -4.90 13.03
CA LYS A 150 7.41 -5.14 14.47
C LYS A 150 5.97 -4.92 14.92
N ASN A 151 5.37 -5.95 15.51
CA ASN A 151 4.04 -5.83 16.09
C ASN A 151 4.08 -4.88 17.31
N SER A 152 3.18 -3.90 17.35
CA SER A 152 3.16 -2.89 18.41
C SER A 152 2.71 -3.45 19.77
N VAL A 153 1.98 -4.57 19.77
CA VAL A 153 1.42 -5.23 20.96
C VAL A 153 2.35 -6.35 21.43
N THR A 154 2.58 -7.36 20.59
CA THR A 154 3.36 -8.54 20.97
C THR A 154 4.87 -8.30 20.94
N LYS A 155 5.31 -7.24 20.26
CA LYS A 155 6.72 -6.90 20.01
C LYS A 155 7.47 -7.87 19.09
N ASP A 156 6.80 -8.90 18.58
CA ASP A 156 7.37 -9.84 17.61
C ASP A 156 7.75 -9.13 16.32
N VAL A 157 8.87 -9.54 15.73
CA VAL A 157 9.30 -9.06 14.42
C VAL A 157 8.96 -10.12 13.38
N THR A 158 8.19 -9.74 12.37
CA THR A 158 7.86 -10.58 11.23
C THR A 158 8.71 -10.18 10.04
N VAL A 159 9.34 -11.17 9.42
CA VAL A 159 9.97 -11.04 8.10
C VAL A 159 9.03 -11.68 7.09
N ARG A 160 8.63 -10.93 6.07
CA ARG A 160 7.76 -11.41 4.99
C ARG A 160 8.44 -11.18 3.64
N ILE A 161 8.53 -12.26 2.88
CA ILE A 161 9.19 -12.32 1.58
C ILE A 161 8.13 -12.72 0.56
N VAL A 162 7.99 -11.93 -0.51
CA VAL A 162 6.97 -12.15 -1.53
C VAL A 162 7.61 -12.03 -2.91
N LEU A 163 7.70 -13.14 -3.64
CA LEU A 163 8.00 -13.12 -5.07
C LEU A 163 6.70 -12.81 -5.81
N ILE A 164 6.72 -11.79 -6.66
CA ILE A 164 5.56 -11.36 -7.45
C ILE A 164 5.78 -11.80 -8.89
N LYS A 165 4.86 -12.58 -9.45
CA LYS A 165 4.88 -13.03 -10.84
C LYS A 165 3.64 -12.50 -11.56
N ASN A 166 3.86 -11.66 -12.57
CA ASN A 166 2.78 -11.25 -13.47
C ASN A 166 2.51 -12.40 -14.46
N ILE A 167 1.30 -12.94 -14.44
CA ILE A 167 0.84 -13.98 -15.36
C ILE A 167 -0.01 -13.28 -16.44
N ARG A 168 0.37 -13.48 -17.70
CA ARG A 168 -0.35 -12.92 -18.87
C ARG A 168 -1.66 -13.64 -19.11
#